data_AF-N1ZDQ0-F1
#
_entry.id   AF-N1ZDQ0-F1
#
_cell.length_a   1.000
_cell.length_b   1.000
_cell.length_c   1.000
_cell.angle_alpha   90.00
_cell.angle_beta   90.00
_cell.angle_gamma   90.00
#
_symmetry.space_group_name_H-M   'P 1'
#
loop_
_entity.id
_entity.type
_entity.pdbx_description
1 polymer ?
#
loop_
_entity_poly.entity_id
_entity_poly.type
_entity_poly.pdbx_seq_one_letter_code
_entity_poly.pdbx_strand_id
1 'polypeptide(L)'
;MKIEIKDGNGKIITVEVSEEVYAVLQEESKEQEHQRYERRKHIDDRELSDYIVHQKRVAENLEDYCVNRERLKEIQKIVSTCTQTQQRRFYLNRICGYSYTEIAKMEKCGVSRVINSVVSVEKKLKKFF
;
A
#
# COMPACT_ATOMS: atom_id res chain seq x y z
N MET A 1 -20.54 12.74 15.48
CA MET A 1 -19.94 11.38 15.49
C MET A 1 -18.47 11.51 15.86
N LYS A 2 -17.92 10.68 16.74
CA LYS A 2 -16.48 10.76 17.08
C LYS A 2 -15.72 9.67 16.32
N ILE A 3 -14.67 10.07 15.60
CA ILE A 3 -13.79 9.16 14.86
C ILE A 3 -12.35 9.31 15.33
N GLU A 4 -11.58 8.22 15.27
CA GLU A 4 -10.16 8.22 15.58
C GLU A 4 -9.35 8.28 14.29
N ILE A 5 -8.53 9.31 14.14
CA ILE A 5 -7.70 9.54 12.95
C ILE A 5 -6.24 9.60 13.40
N LYS A 6 -5.32 9.07 12.59
CA LYS A 6 -3.88 9.26 12.81
C LYS A 6 -3.43 10.56 12.17
N ASP A 7 -2.82 11.43 12.96
CA ASP A 7 -2.13 12.63 12.48
C ASP A 7 -0.86 12.25 11.68
N GLY A 8 -0.27 13.20 10.94
CA GLY A 8 0.96 13.03 10.16
C GLY A 8 2.17 12.54 10.97
N ASN A 9 2.12 12.71 12.30
CA ASN A 9 3.10 12.19 13.25
C ASN A 9 2.74 10.81 13.85
N GLY A 10 1.67 10.16 13.36
CA GLY A 10 1.23 8.83 13.78
C GLY A 10 0.44 8.79 15.10
N LYS A 11 0.19 9.94 15.73
CA LYS A 11 -0.61 10.05 16.96
C LYS A 11 -2.09 9.92 16.64
N ILE A 12 -2.81 9.13 17.43
CA ILE A 12 -4.27 8.98 17.29
C ILE A 12 -4.94 10.18 17.95
N ILE A 13 -5.78 10.87 17.18
CA ILE A 13 -6.60 11.99 17.63
C ILE A 13 -8.08 11.66 17.40
N THR A 14 -8.90 11.97 18.40
CA THR A 14 -10.36 11.81 18.30
C THR A 14 -10.94 13.10 17.75
N VAL A 15 -11.58 13.04 16.59
CA VAL A 15 -12.19 14.18 15.91
C VAL A 15 -13.69 13.98 15.86
N GLU A 16 -14.44 15.03 16.22
CA GLU A 16 -15.88 15.03 16.08
C GLU A 16 -16.26 15.49 14.66
N VAL A 17 -16.93 14.63 13.92
CA VAL A 17 -17.36 14.83 12.53
C VAL A 17 -18.88 14.81 12.42
N SER A 18 -19.39 15.51 11.41
CA SER A 18 -20.81 15.47 11.03
C SER A 18 -21.19 14.08 10.49
N GLU A 19 -22.49 13.80 10.45
CA GLU A 19 -23.03 12.52 9.99
C GLU A 19 -22.73 12.26 8.49
N GLU A 20 -22.79 13.30 7.67
CA GLU A 20 -22.45 13.24 6.25
C GLU A 20 -20.98 12.84 6.04
N VAL A 21 -20.06 13.45 6.78
CA VAL A 21 -18.61 13.14 6.71
C VAL A 21 -18.35 11.73 7.21
N TYR A 22 -19.05 11.29 8.25
CA TYR A 22 -18.95 9.91 8.75
C TYR A 22 -19.40 8.87 7.71
N ALA A 23 -20.50 9.15 7.00
CA ALA A 23 -21.03 8.27 5.95
C ALA A 23 -20.02 8.10 4.80
N VAL A 24 -19.42 9.20 4.34
CA VAL A 24 -18.38 9.17 3.28
C VAL A 24 -17.17 8.34 3.72
N LEU A 25 -16.69 8.53 4.96
CA LEU A 25 -15.55 7.76 5.48
C LEU A 25 -15.84 6.27 5.62
N GLN A 26 -17.09 5.91 5.95
CA GLN A 26 -17.54 4.52 6.00
C GLN A 26 -17.60 3.90 4.61
N GLU A 27 -18.09 4.64 3.61
CA GLU A 27 -18.14 4.19 2.22
C GLU A 27 -16.74 3.94 1.67
N GLU A 28 -15.81 4.88 1.88
CA GLU A 28 -14.39 4.73 1.56
C GLU A 28 -13.76 3.50 2.24
N SER A 29 -14.08 3.26 3.52
CA SER A 29 -13.57 2.10 4.26
C SER A 29 -14.06 0.79 3.66
N LYS A 30 -15.33 0.72 3.27
CA LYS A 30 -15.94 -0.44 2.59
C LYS A 30 -15.35 -0.65 1.21
N GLU A 31 -15.12 0.42 0.46
CA GLU A 31 -14.52 0.33 -0.86
C GLU A 31 -13.06 -0.15 -0.79
N GLN A 32 -12.29 0.33 0.20
CA GLN A 32 -10.96 -0.19 0.48
C GLN A 32 -10.96 -1.67 0.85
N GLU A 33 -11.92 -2.12 1.65
CA GLU A 33 -12.08 -3.54 1.99
C GLU A 33 -12.47 -4.38 0.77
N HIS A 34 -13.39 -3.89 -0.05
CA HIS A 34 -13.78 -4.51 -1.32
C HIS A 34 -12.59 -4.63 -2.27
N GLN A 35 -11.78 -3.58 -2.43
CA GLN A 35 -10.55 -3.64 -3.22
C GLN A 35 -9.55 -4.66 -2.66
N ARG A 36 -9.41 -4.75 -1.33
CA ARG A 36 -8.57 -5.79 -0.70
C ARG A 36 -9.11 -7.19 -1.00
N TYR A 37 -10.42 -7.37 -0.96
CA TYR A 37 -11.07 -8.64 -1.27
C TYR A 37 -10.86 -9.03 -2.74
N GLU A 38 -11.11 -8.12 -3.68
CA GLU A 38 -10.87 -8.33 -5.11
C GLU A 38 -9.40 -8.66 -5.40
N ARG A 39 -8.45 -7.97 -4.74
CA ARG A 39 -7.01 -8.29 -4.83
C ARG A 39 -6.67 -9.71 -4.35
N ARG A 40 -7.33 -10.20 -3.29
CA ARG A 40 -7.14 -11.59 -2.79
C ARG A 40 -7.69 -12.62 -3.77
N LYS A 41 -8.82 -12.31 -4.39
CA LYS A 41 -9.50 -13.19 -5.35
C LYS A 41 -8.71 -13.36 -6.66
N HIS A 42 -7.91 -12.36 -7.01
CA HIS A 42 -7.08 -12.34 -8.22
C HIS A 42 -5.58 -12.52 -7.92
N ILE A 43 -5.23 -13.31 -6.89
CA ILE A 43 -3.87 -13.85 -6.78
C ILE A 43 -3.75 -14.96 -7.84
N ASP A 44 -3.62 -14.55 -9.08
CA ASP A 44 -3.26 -15.37 -10.24
C ASP A 44 -2.15 -14.61 -10.96
N ASP A 45 -1.10 -15.35 -11.35
CA ASP A 45 0.19 -15.06 -12.02
C ASP A 45 0.41 -13.75 -12.84
N ARG A 46 -0.20 -12.64 -12.47
CA ARG A 46 -0.07 -11.34 -13.14
C ARG A 46 1.32 -10.75 -12.90
N GLU A 47 1.86 -10.14 -13.94
CA GLU A 47 3.15 -9.45 -13.89
C GLU A 47 3.11 -8.29 -12.88
N LEU A 48 4.28 -8.07 -12.28
CA LEU A 48 4.53 -7.12 -11.21
C LEU A 48 4.14 -5.66 -11.53
N SER A 49 4.06 -5.33 -12.82
CA SER A 49 3.65 -4.03 -13.37
C SER A 49 2.17 -3.70 -13.10
N ASP A 50 1.29 -4.69 -13.09
CA ASP A 50 -0.16 -4.48 -13.01
C ASP A 50 -0.62 -3.95 -11.65
N TYR A 51 0.13 -4.23 -10.58
CA TYR A 51 -0.19 -3.78 -9.22
C TYR A 51 -0.02 -2.27 -9.02
N ILE A 52 0.83 -1.61 -9.80
CA ILE A 52 1.09 -0.16 -9.71
C ILE A 52 0.08 0.64 -10.56
N VAL A 53 -0.32 0.09 -11.72
CA VAL A 53 -1.15 0.79 -12.70
C VAL A 53 -2.61 0.94 -12.23
N HIS A 54 -3.09 0.08 -11.33
CA HIS A 54 -4.50 0.07 -10.91
C HIS A 54 -4.79 0.75 -9.57
N GLN A 55 -3.84 1.50 -9.01
CA GLN A 55 -4.13 2.32 -7.84
C GLN A 55 -4.88 3.59 -8.27
N LYS A 56 -6.18 3.45 -8.61
CA LYS A 56 -7.10 4.59 -8.71
C LYS A 56 -7.14 5.29 -7.35
N ARG A 57 -6.63 6.52 -7.27
CA ARG A 57 -6.77 7.39 -6.10
C ARG A 57 -7.73 8.52 -6.42
N VAL A 58 -8.65 8.74 -5.49
CA VAL A 58 -9.68 9.77 -5.50
C VAL A 58 -9.02 11.16 -5.42
N ALA A 59 -9.39 12.05 -6.34
CA ALA A 59 -9.21 13.51 -6.28
C ALA A 59 -7.78 14.06 -6.05
N GLU A 60 -6.83 13.80 -6.96
CA GLU A 60 -5.59 14.58 -7.04
C GLU A 60 -5.71 15.68 -8.13
N ASN A 61 -5.26 16.90 -7.84
CA ASN A 61 -5.01 17.94 -8.85
C ASN A 61 -4.11 17.36 -9.97
N LEU A 62 -4.33 17.75 -11.24
CA LEU A 62 -3.54 17.28 -12.38
C LEU A 62 -2.02 17.42 -12.18
N GLU A 63 -1.56 18.48 -11.52
CA GLU A 63 -0.15 18.65 -11.18
C GLU A 63 0.33 17.64 -10.14
N ASP A 64 -0.44 17.44 -9.06
CA ASP A 64 -0.14 16.45 -8.01
C ASP A 64 -0.13 15.03 -8.59
N TYR A 65 -1.02 14.72 -9.53
CA TYR A 65 -1.04 13.46 -10.26
C TYR A 65 0.24 13.25 -11.06
N CYS A 66 0.71 14.27 -11.80
CA CYS A 66 1.95 14.18 -12.58
C CYS A 66 3.16 13.98 -11.68
N VAL A 67 3.27 14.77 -10.61
CA VAL A 67 4.35 14.68 -9.61
C VAL A 67 4.35 13.31 -8.91
N ASN A 68 3.18 12.81 -8.52
CA ASN A 68 3.05 11.48 -7.91
C ASN A 68 3.38 10.37 -8.90
N ARG A 69 2.99 10.50 -10.18
CA ARG A 69 3.33 9.52 -11.22
C ARG A 69 4.83 9.45 -11.47
N GLU A 70 5.53 10.58 -11.47
CA GLU A 70 6.99 10.63 -11.62
C GLU A 70 7.70 10.01 -10.41
N ARG A 71 7.28 10.35 -9.18
CA ARG A 71 7.77 9.72 -7.96
C ARG A 71 7.53 8.21 -7.94
N LEU A 72 6.36 7.76 -8.39
CA LEU A 72 6.03 6.33 -8.50
C LEU A 72 6.97 5.62 -9.49
N LYS A 73 7.30 6.24 -10.62
CA LYS A 73 8.26 5.69 -11.58
C LYS A 73 9.67 5.57 -10.99
N GLU A 74 10.10 6.56 -10.21
CA GLU A 74 11.40 6.52 -9.53
C GLU A 74 11.45 5.41 -8.47
N ILE A 75 10.40 5.29 -7.65
CA ILE A 75 10.24 4.20 -6.70
C ILE A 75 10.28 2.86 -7.43
N GLN A 76 9.54 2.70 -8.53
CA GLN A 76 9.52 1.48 -9.32
C GLN A 76 10.90 1.13 -9.88
N LYS A 77 11.66 2.11 -10.36
CA LYS A 77 13.04 1.93 -10.85
C LYS A 77 14.00 1.46 -9.75
N ILE A 78 13.84 1.96 -8.53
CA ILE A 78 14.66 1.51 -7.39
C ILE A 78 14.25 0.10 -6.98
N VAL A 79 12.94 -0.17 -6.88
CA VAL A 79 12.42 -1.49 -6.51
C VAL A 79 12.84 -2.53 -7.55
N SER A 80 12.88 -2.20 -8.85
CA SER A 80 13.33 -3.13 -9.90
C SER A 80 14.79 -3.58 -9.76
N THR A 81 15.63 -2.87 -8.99
CA THR A 81 17.01 -3.31 -8.67
C THR A 81 17.07 -4.36 -7.55
N CYS A 82 15.94 -4.67 -6.90
CA CYS A 82 15.87 -5.68 -5.85
C CYS A 82 15.61 -7.07 -6.43
N THR A 83 15.78 -8.13 -5.63
CA THR A 83 15.44 -9.48 -6.10
C THR A 83 13.94 -9.61 -6.33
N GLN A 84 13.49 -10.45 -7.26
CA GLN A 84 12.05 -10.64 -7.53
C GLN A 84 11.24 -10.94 -6.27
N THR A 85 11.80 -11.74 -5.34
CA THR A 85 11.18 -12.02 -4.03
C THR A 85 11.04 -10.76 -3.17
N GLN A 86 12.07 -9.91 -3.12
CA GLN A 86 12.02 -8.65 -2.38
C GLN A 86 10.97 -7.70 -2.95
N GLN A 87 10.92 -7.59 -4.27
CA GLN A 87 9.94 -6.78 -4.97
C GLN A 87 8.52 -7.27 -4.66
N ARG A 88 8.23 -8.56 -4.91
CA ARG A 88 6.93 -9.17 -4.65
C ARG A 88 6.44 -8.95 -3.22
N ARG A 89 7.29 -9.24 -2.23
CA ARG A 89 6.94 -9.05 -0.81
C ARG A 89 6.69 -7.59 -0.46
N PHE A 90 7.47 -6.67 -1.02
CA PHE A 90 7.28 -5.23 -0.82
C PHE A 90 5.91 -4.77 -1.38
N TYR A 91 5.55 -5.18 -2.60
CA TYR A 91 4.26 -4.83 -3.19
C TYR A 91 3.09 -5.43 -2.42
N LEU A 92 3.15 -6.72 -2.06
CA LEU A 92 2.11 -7.35 -1.24
C LEU A 92 1.90 -6.57 0.07
N ASN A 93 2.98 -6.15 0.72
CA ASN A 93 2.89 -5.50 2.01
C ASN A 93 2.49 -4.01 1.94
N ARG A 94 3.07 -3.24 1.01
CA ARG A 94 2.91 -1.78 0.96
C ARG A 94 1.82 -1.31 0.01
N ILE A 95 1.60 -2.03 -1.09
CA ILE A 95 0.59 -1.65 -2.09
C ILE A 95 -0.71 -2.43 -1.87
N CYS A 96 -0.62 -3.76 -1.71
CA CYS A 96 -1.82 -4.59 -1.58
C CYS A 96 -2.38 -4.62 -0.15
N GLY A 97 -1.56 -4.28 0.86
CA GLY A 97 -1.96 -4.16 2.27
C GLY A 97 -1.93 -5.47 3.06
N TYR A 98 -1.22 -6.51 2.58
CA TYR A 98 -1.07 -7.76 3.32
C TYR A 98 -0.11 -7.59 4.50
N SER A 99 -0.42 -8.21 5.62
CA SER A 99 0.47 -8.32 6.76
C SER A 99 1.65 -9.25 6.48
N TYR A 100 2.75 -9.10 7.24
CA TYR A 100 3.92 -9.98 7.10
C TYR A 100 3.58 -11.46 7.36
N THR A 101 2.62 -11.73 8.25
CA THR A 101 2.17 -13.09 8.58
C THR A 101 1.35 -13.70 7.45
N GLU A 102 0.48 -12.94 6.79
CA GLU A 102 -0.27 -13.40 5.62
C GLU A 102 0.68 -13.74 4.46
N ILE A 103 1.65 -12.87 4.16
CA ILE A 103 2.64 -13.12 3.10
C ILE A 103 3.50 -14.35 3.43
N ALA A 104 3.91 -14.51 4.69
CA ALA A 104 4.66 -15.67 5.15
C ALA A 104 3.89 -16.98 4.97
N LYS A 105 2.58 -16.97 5.26
CA LYS A 105 1.68 -18.10 5.00
C LYS A 105 1.55 -18.40 3.50
N MET A 106 1.34 -17.38 2.67
CA MET A 106 1.24 -17.51 1.20
C MET A 106 2.50 -18.13 0.59
N GLU A 107 3.68 -17.73 1.07
CA GLU A 107 4.97 -18.19 0.55
C GLU A 107 5.56 -19.39 1.31
N LYS A 108 4.84 -19.93 2.30
CA LYS A 108 5.29 -21.03 3.17
C LYS A 108 6.70 -20.77 3.73
N CYS A 109 6.96 -19.55 4.18
CA CYS A 109 8.26 -19.13 4.71
C CYS A 109 8.13 -18.46 6.08
N GLY A 110 9.25 -18.30 6.79
CA GLY A 110 9.25 -17.65 8.11
C GLY A 110 8.95 -16.15 8.02
N VAL A 111 8.13 -15.64 8.94
CA VAL A 111 7.73 -14.21 9.01
C VAL A 111 8.94 -13.28 9.03
N SER A 112 10.00 -13.62 9.77
CA SER A 112 11.24 -12.84 9.83
C SER A 112 11.91 -12.69 8.46
N ARG A 113 11.80 -13.69 7.58
CA ARG A 113 12.33 -13.60 6.21
C ARG A 113 11.53 -12.60 5.37
N VAL A 114 10.22 -12.54 5.57
CA VAL A 114 9.36 -11.56 4.90
C VAL A 114 9.68 -10.15 5.39
N ILE A 115 9.75 -9.95 6.72
CA ILE A 115 10.10 -8.65 7.32
C ILE A 115 11.44 -8.16 6.79
N ASN A 116 12.50 -8.96 6.90
CA ASN A 116 13.84 -8.59 6.45
C ASN A 116 13.87 -8.24 4.96
N SER A 117 13.08 -8.97 4.16
CA SER A 117 12.96 -8.73 2.72
C SER A 117 12.34 -7.38 2.41
N VAL A 118 11.21 -7.04 3.05
CA VAL A 118 10.52 -5.75 2.85
C VAL A 118 11.38 -4.60 3.36
N VAL A 119 11.92 -4.73 4.58
CA VAL A 119 12.80 -3.70 5.19
C VAL A 119 14.05 -3.45 4.34
N SER A 120 14.57 -4.46 3.65
CA SER A 120 15.72 -4.27 2.74
C SER A 120 15.37 -3.37 1.55
N VAL A 121 14.16 -3.49 1.00
CA VAL A 121 13.67 -2.62 -0.08
C VAL A 121 13.46 -1.20 0.45
N GLU A 122 12.85 -1.06 1.63
CA GLU A 122 12.65 0.25 2.27
C GLU A 122 13.97 0.97 2.56
N LYS A 123 14.98 0.24 3.05
CA LYS A 123 16.32 0.78 3.27
C LYS A 123 16.96 1.26 1.97
N LYS A 124 16.72 0.58 0.85
CA LYS A 124 17.19 1.05 -0.46
C LYS A 124 16.46 2.32 -0.86
N LEU A 125 15.13 2.37 -0.75
CA LEU A 125 14.33 3.55 -1.07
C LEU A 125 14.74 4.78 -0.26
N LYS A 126 14.95 4.64 1.06
CA LYS A 126 15.43 5.70 1.96
C LYS A 126 16.85 6.22 1.67
N LYS A 127 17.62 5.57 0.80
CA LYS A 127 18.93 6.10 0.37
C LYS A 127 18.80 7.06 -0.82
N PHE A 128 17.69 7.01 -1.53
CA PHE A 128 17.45 7.82 -2.72
C PHE A 128 16.50 9.00 -2.46
N PHE A 129 15.65 8.90 -1.42
CA PHE A 129 14.77 9.94 -0.91
C PHE A 129 15.07 10.19 0.56
#